data_AF-A0A960DQN9-F1
#
_entry.id   AF-A0A960DQN9-F1
#
_cell.length_a   1.000
_cell.length_b   1.000
_cell.length_c   1.000
_cell.angle_alpha   90.00
_cell.angle_beta   90.00
_cell.angle_gamma   90.00
#
_symmetry.space_group_name_H-M   'P 1'
#
loop_
_entity.id
_entity.type
_entity.pdbx_description
1 polymer ?
#
loop_
_entity_poly.entity_id
_entity_poly.type
_entity_poly.pdbx_seq_one_letter_code
_entity_poly.pdbx_strand_id
1 'polypeptide(L)' 'MTTTNHEQQITIGARRSPGPSVQDLHRADTRPVPRALLDDSYVPQGQADVPKSRYTSPAFAALENEFMWT' A
#
# COMPACT_ATOMS: atom_id res chain seq x y z
N MET A 1 -36.84 -11.63 -2.92
CA MET A 1 -36.13 -11.06 -1.76
C MET A 1 -34.71 -11.60 -1.81
N THR A 2 -33.75 -10.78 -2.24
CA THR A 2 -32.35 -11.23 -2.40
C THR A 2 -31.60 -10.93 -1.13
N THR A 3 -31.28 -11.98 -0.37
CA THR A 3 -30.51 -11.92 0.86
C THR A 3 -29.08 -11.48 0.55
N THR A 4 -28.73 -10.23 0.86
CA THR A 4 -27.34 -9.76 0.81
C THR A 4 -26.60 -10.36 2.02
N ASN A 5 -25.72 -11.33 1.77
CA ASN A 5 -24.79 -11.86 2.77
C ASN A 5 -23.76 -10.77 3.13
N HIS A 6 -23.71 -10.36 4.40
CA HIS A 6 -22.85 -9.28 4.91
C HIS A 6 -21.56 -9.74 5.59
N GLU A 7 -21.19 -11.02 5.52
CA GLU A 7 -20.02 -11.56 6.22
C GLU A 7 -18.86 -11.87 5.26
N GLN A 8 -18.31 -10.83 4.62
CA GLN A 8 -16.98 -10.95 4.00
C GLN A 8 -15.93 -10.54 5.04
N GLN A 9 -15.12 -11.52 5.46
CA GLN A 9 -13.92 -11.30 6.26
C GLN A 9 -12.99 -10.34 5.49
N ILE A 10 -12.92 -9.08 5.92
CA ILE A 10 -12.14 -8.05 5.22
C ILE A 10 -10.67 -8.22 5.57
N THR A 11 -9.89 -8.78 4.66
CA THR A 11 -8.43 -8.77 4.78
C THR A 11 -7.91 -7.35 4.57
N ILE A 12 -7.16 -6.82 5.54
CA ILE A 12 -6.59 -5.46 5.50
C ILE A 12 -5.76 -5.32 4.22
N GLY A 13 -5.99 -4.25 3.46
CA GLY A 13 -5.28 -3.98 2.21
C GLY A 13 -5.76 -4.78 0.99
N ALA A 14 -6.74 -5.68 1.13
CA ALA A 14 -7.27 -6.47 0.00
C ALA A 14 -8.28 -5.71 -0.87
N ARG A 15 -8.93 -4.67 -0.34
CA ARG A 15 -9.89 -3.87 -1.11
C ARG A 15 -9.15 -2.95 -2.07
N ARG A 16 -9.19 -3.26 -3.37
CA ARG A 16 -8.57 -2.49 -4.46
C ARG A 16 -9.64 -2.00 -5.45
N SER A 17 -9.25 -1.08 -6.34
CA SER A 17 -10.11 -0.69 -7.46
C SER A 17 -10.48 -1.93 -8.28
N PRO A 18 -11.73 -2.06 -8.73
CA PRO A 18 -12.11 -3.14 -9.64
C PRO A 18 -11.35 -2.99 -10.98
N GLY A 19 -11.02 -4.12 -11.62
CA GLY A 19 -10.30 -4.17 -12.89
C GLY A 19 -8.85 -4.66 -12.78
N PRO A 20 -8.08 -4.63 -13.89
CA PRO A 20 -6.69 -5.07 -13.91
C PRO A 20 -5.80 -4.14 -13.06
N SER A 21 -4.80 -4.71 -12.40
CA SER A 21 -3.74 -3.94 -11.76
C SER A 21 -2.82 -3.32 -12.81
N VAL A 22 -2.03 -2.32 -12.40
CA VAL A 22 -0.96 -1.76 -13.25
C VAL A 22 0.01 -2.85 -13.70
N GLN A 23 0.30 -3.84 -12.86
CA GLN A 23 1.17 -4.97 -13.22
C GLN A 23 0.52 -5.91 -14.25
N ASP A 24 -0.79 -6.08 -14.20
CA ASP A 24 -1.51 -6.81 -15.25
C ASP A 24 -1.42 -6.08 -16.60
N LEU A 25 -1.48 -4.74 -16.58
CA LEU A 25 -1.30 -3.92 -17.79
C LEU A 25 0.13 -4.01 -18.33
N HIS A 26 1.15 -3.92 -17.48
CA HIS A 26 2.54 -4.09 -17.88
C HIS A 26 2.80 -5.46 -18.50
N ARG A 27 2.24 -6.53 -17.93
CA ARG A 27 2.36 -7.90 -18.47
C ARG A 27 1.66 -8.07 -19.82
N ALA A 28 0.62 -7.29 -20.09
CA ALA A 28 -0.12 -7.32 -21.35
C ALA A 28 0.45 -6.37 -22.43
N ASP A 29 1.42 -5.50 -22.09
CA ASP A 29 2.03 -4.59 -23.06
C ASP A 29 2.84 -5.38 -24.10
N THR A 30 2.79 -4.91 -25.34
CA THR A 30 3.51 -5.48 -26.48
C THR A 30 4.95 -4.98 -26.57
N ARG A 31 5.24 -3.85 -25.90
CA ARG A 31 6.58 -3.27 -25.82
C ARG A 31 7.29 -3.76 -24.56
N PRO A 32 8.63 -3.90 -24.61
CA PRO A 32 9.40 -4.26 -23.42
C PRO A 32 9.23 -3.21 -22.33
N VAL A 33 8.75 -3.65 -21.16
CA VAL A 33 8.54 -2.79 -19.99
C VAL A 33 9.86 -2.59 -19.24
N PRO A 34 10.24 -1.36 -18.88
CA PRO A 34 11.40 -1.11 -18.05
C PRO A 34 11.34 -1.88 -16.74
N ARG A 35 12.46 -2.51 -16.35
CA ARG A 35 12.52 -3.35 -15.14
C ARG A 35 12.05 -2.64 -13.87
N ALA A 36 12.31 -1.33 -13.75
CA ALA A 36 11.87 -0.52 -12.62
C ALA A 36 10.35 -0.47 -12.43
N LEU A 37 9.56 -0.71 -13.49
CA LEU A 37 8.10 -0.71 -13.42
C LEU A 37 7.51 -2.09 -13.12
N LEU A 38 8.33 -3.14 -13.18
CA LEU A 38 7.95 -4.51 -12.86
C LEU A 38 8.17 -4.86 -11.38
N ASP A 39 8.85 -3.99 -10.64
CA ASP A 39 9.09 -4.17 -9.21
C ASP A 39 7.89 -3.63 -8.42
N ASP A 40 7.17 -4.54 -7.75
CA ASP A 40 6.10 -4.18 -6.83
C ASP A 40 6.09 -5.07 -5.59
N SER A 41 5.93 -4.43 -4.43
CA SER A 41 5.71 -5.13 -3.17
C SER A 41 4.71 -4.34 -2.33
N TYR A 42 3.49 -4.85 -2.23
CA TYR A 42 2.50 -4.29 -1.31
C TYR A 42 2.38 -5.18 -0.07
N VAL A 43 2.57 -4.58 1.10
CA VAL A 43 2.37 -5.23 2.40
C VAL A 43 1.38 -4.39 3.22
N PRO A 44 0.27 -4.98 3.70
CA PRO A 44 -0.65 -4.29 4.61
C PRO A 44 0.08 -3.84 5.89
N GLN A 45 0.00 -2.55 6.23
CA GLN A 45 0.66 -1.99 7.41
C GLN A 45 -0.21 -2.00 8.69
N GLY A 46 -1.29 -2.79 8.69
CA GLY A 46 -2.22 -2.90 9.80
C GLY A 46 -3.33 -1.84 9.81
N GLN A 47 -4.06 -1.77 10.93
CA GLN A 47 -5.16 -0.81 11.17
C GLN A 47 -4.92 0.07 12.39
N ALA A 48 -3.76 -0.06 13.05
CA ALA A 48 -3.46 0.76 14.21
C ALA A 48 -3.27 2.22 13.78
N ASP A 49 -3.85 3.14 14.55
CA ASP A 49 -3.63 4.56 14.36
C ASP A 49 -2.14 4.89 14.53
N VAL A 50 -1.66 5.86 13.74
CA VAL A 50 -0.31 6.39 13.91
C VAL A 50 -0.29 7.23 15.20
N PRO A 51 0.64 6.95 16.14
CA PRO A 51 0.70 7.70 17.38
C PRO A 51 1.07 9.16 17.12
N LYS A 52 0.40 10.10 17.82
CA LYS A 52 0.66 11.54 17.69
C LYS A 52 2.11 11.92 17.97
N SER A 53 2.78 11.17 18.84
CA SER A 53 4.19 11.36 19.16
C SER A 53 5.10 11.27 17.94
N ARG A 54 4.71 10.56 16.88
CA ARG A 54 5.45 10.54 15.61
C ARG A 54 5.60 11.94 15.01
N TYR A 55 4.64 12.83 15.26
CA TYR A 55 4.62 14.21 14.73
C TYR A 55 5.04 15.26 15.76
N THR A 56 5.08 14.93 17.04
CA THR A 56 5.36 15.88 18.13
C THR A 56 6.65 15.60 18.89
N SER A 57 7.26 14.42 18.72
CA SER A 57 8.47 14.04 19.43
C SER A 57 9.73 14.61 18.77
N PRO A 58 10.54 15.39 19.50
CA PRO A 58 11.85 15.84 19.00
C PRO A 58 12.79 14.67 18.71
N ALA A 59 12.70 13.57 19.48
CA ALA A 59 13.53 12.40 19.28
C ALA A 59 13.18 11.66 17.96
N PHE A 60 11.89 11.64 17.58
CA PHE A 60 11.50 11.05 16.30
C PHE A 60 11.97 11.93 15.13
N ALA A 61 11.84 13.25 15.23
CA ALA A 61 12.35 14.18 14.22
C ALA A 61 13.87 14.08 14.00
N ALA A 62 14.65 13.79 15.06
CA ALA A 62 16.08 13.54 14.93
C ALA A 62 16.37 12.29 14.07
N LEU A 63 15.62 11.20 14.28
CA LEU A 63 15.74 9.98 13.48
C LEU A 63 15.33 10.22 12.01
N GLU A 64 14.29 11.01 11.76
CA GLU A 64 13.91 11.35 10.39
C GLU A 64 15.03 12.06 9.64
N ASN A 65 15.71 13.01 10.28
CA ASN A 65 16.87 13.66 9.67
C ASN A 65 17.97 12.65 9.35
N GLU A 66 18.33 11.78 10.30
CA GLU A 66 19.40 10.80 10.14
C GLU A 66 19.16 9.81 8.99
N PHE A 67 17.94 9.28 8.83
CA PHE A 67 17.67 8.17 7.93
C PHE A 67 16.92 8.53 6.65
N MET A 68 16.34 9.73 6.54
CA MET A 68 15.49 10.11 5.41
C MET A 68 15.94 11.37 4.69
N TRP A 69 16.43 12.38 5.40
CA TRP A 69 16.63 13.72 4.85
C TRP A 69 18.09 14.15 4.67
N THR A 70 19.04 13.33 5.10
CA THR A 70 20.48 13.55 4.85
C THR A 70 20.93 12.76 3.64
#